data_AF-A0A849TCK6-F1
#
_entry.id   AF-A0A849TCK6-F1
#
_cell.length_a   1.000
_cell.length_b   1.000
_cell.length_c   1.000
_cell.angle_alpha   90.00
_cell.angle_beta   90.00
_cell.angle_gamma   90.00
#
_symmetry.space_group_name_H-M   'P 1'
#
loop_
_entity.id
_entity.type
_entity.pdbx_description
1 polymer ?
#
loop_
_entity_poly.entity_id
_entity_poly.type
_entity_poly.pdbx_seq_one_letter_code
_entity_poly.pdbx_strand_id
1 'polypeptide(L)'
;MNYLKSSVFLICFFLFSCSGSSYKIIVNENNAKIIGTPDRFLPQCERVEMDDGTINYGFMIHFLDEEKTVSTATGLLTTPAACFEWIGEVQNILDTGQEIIINGFGNMTEPRVEEIYTHIFKGHGTFKGNGRSIDLFSIRNNLGKCFSNFEGRCSEK
;
A
#
# COMPACT_ATOMS: atom_id res chain seq x y z
N MET A 1 56.70 -10.59 -0.16
CA MET A 1 55.44 -9.94 0.27
C MET A 1 54.58 -9.67 -0.95
N ASN A 2 53.68 -10.57 -1.36
CA ASN A 2 52.72 -10.34 -2.45
C ASN A 2 51.51 -11.30 -2.37
N TYR A 3 50.84 -11.35 -1.22
CA TYR A 3 49.65 -12.20 -1.01
C TYR A 3 48.43 -11.44 -0.46
N LEU A 4 48.33 -10.13 -0.72
CA LEU A 4 47.32 -9.27 -0.07
C LEU A 4 46.46 -8.44 -1.05
N LYS A 5 46.36 -8.84 -2.33
CA LYS A 5 45.59 -8.08 -3.33
C LYS A 5 44.35 -8.78 -3.90
N SER A 6 44.08 -10.04 -3.55
CA SER A 6 43.02 -10.81 -4.23
C SER A 6 41.72 -11.01 -3.44
N SER A 7 41.62 -10.53 -2.20
CA SER A 7 40.46 -10.81 -1.32
C SER A 7 39.45 -9.67 -1.18
N VAL A 8 39.69 -8.50 -1.78
CA VAL A 8 38.78 -7.34 -1.63
C VAL A 8 37.56 -7.41 -2.55
N PHE A 9 37.62 -8.19 -3.64
CA PHE A 9 36.54 -8.25 -4.63
C PHE A 9 35.33 -9.11 -4.18
N LEU A 10 35.51 -10.04 -3.23
CA LEU A 10 34.42 -10.91 -2.76
C LEU A 10 33.51 -10.25 -1.71
N ILE A 11 33.96 -9.17 -1.06
CA ILE A 11 33.20 -8.49 0.01
C ILE A 11 32.18 -7.49 -0.56
N CYS A 12 32.41 -6.97 -1.77
CA CYS A 12 31.50 -6.01 -2.40
C CYS A 12 30.17 -6.63 -2.88
N PHE A 13 30.11 -7.94 -3.12
CA PHE A 13 28.87 -8.61 -3.56
C PHE A 13 27.84 -8.81 -2.45
N PHE A 14 28.23 -8.74 -1.16
CA PHE A 14 27.32 -8.86 -0.02
C PHE A 14 26.69 -7.54 0.43
N LEU A 15 27.09 -6.40 -0.14
CA LEU A 15 26.57 -5.08 0.23
C LEU A 15 25.41 -4.59 -0.66
N PHE A 16 25.09 -5.33 -1.73
CA PHE A 16 23.89 -5.12 -2.53
C PHE A 16 22.86 -6.19 -2.18
N SER A 17 22.49 -6.30 -0.90
CA SER A 17 21.25 -6.96 -0.52
C SER A 17 20.10 -6.13 -1.07
N CYS A 18 19.70 -6.39 -2.32
CA CYS A 18 18.42 -5.92 -2.83
C CYS A 18 17.35 -6.47 -1.87
N SER A 19 16.82 -5.59 -1.02
CA SER A 19 15.68 -5.93 -0.18
C SER A 19 14.54 -6.33 -1.12
N GLY A 20 14.18 -7.61 -1.09
CA GLY A 20 13.14 -8.14 -1.97
C GLY A 20 11.79 -7.53 -1.62
N SER A 21 11.01 -7.21 -2.65
CA SER A 21 9.63 -6.76 -2.46
C SER A 21 8.78 -7.88 -1.86
N SER A 22 8.05 -7.60 -0.77
CA SER A 22 7.29 -8.61 -0.03
C SER A 22 5.81 -8.25 0.09
N TYR A 23 4.98 -9.28 0.21
CA TYR A 23 3.53 -9.16 0.35
C TYR A 23 2.97 -10.35 1.12
N LYS A 24 2.04 -10.10 2.04
CA LYS A 24 1.35 -11.11 2.85
C LYS A 24 -0.02 -10.59 3.28
N ILE A 25 -1.02 -11.48 3.24
CA ILE A 25 -2.34 -11.24 3.83
C ILE A 25 -2.50 -12.13 5.06
N ILE A 26 -3.04 -11.56 6.13
CA ILE A 26 -3.52 -12.29 7.31
C ILE A 26 -4.99 -11.93 7.49
N VAL A 27 -5.88 -12.91 7.48
CA VAL A 27 -7.32 -12.70 7.68
C VAL A 27 -7.76 -13.37 8.96
N ASN A 28 -8.48 -12.61 9.81
CA ASN A 28 -9.10 -13.09 11.04
C ASN A 28 -10.58 -12.69 11.02
N GLU A 29 -11.46 -13.68 10.89
CA GLU A 29 -12.89 -13.47 10.65
C GLU A 29 -13.10 -12.60 9.40
N ASN A 30 -13.53 -11.35 9.58
CA ASN A 30 -13.70 -10.38 8.50
C ASN A 30 -12.54 -9.37 8.42
N ASN A 31 -11.69 -9.29 9.45
CA ASN A 31 -10.57 -8.36 9.47
C ASN A 31 -9.45 -8.87 8.56
N ALA A 32 -8.99 -8.02 7.66
CA ALA A 32 -7.81 -8.26 6.85
C ALA A 32 -6.66 -7.37 7.32
N LYS A 33 -5.48 -7.97 7.44
CA LYS A 33 -4.20 -7.31 7.63
C LYS A 33 -3.33 -7.61 6.41
N ILE A 34 -2.98 -6.58 5.67
CA ILE A 34 -2.06 -6.64 4.54
C ILE A 34 -0.71 -6.13 5.02
N ILE A 35 0.34 -6.91 4.79
CA ILE A 35 1.71 -6.60 5.17
C ILE A 35 2.54 -6.64 3.89
N GLY A 36 3.35 -5.61 3.64
CA GLY A 36 4.24 -5.60 2.48
C GLY A 36 5.29 -4.51 2.54
N THR A 37 6.15 -4.48 1.52
CA THR A 37 7.12 -3.40 1.34
C THR A 37 6.46 -2.16 0.71
N PRO A 38 7.01 -0.95 0.93
CA PRO A 38 6.39 0.30 0.46
C PRO A 38 6.09 0.35 -1.04
N ASP A 39 6.94 -0.26 -1.88
CA ASP A 39 6.78 -0.32 -3.33
C ASP A 39 5.50 -1.04 -3.80
N ARG A 40 4.83 -1.74 -2.88
CA ARG A 40 3.55 -2.41 -3.15
C ARG A 40 2.35 -1.50 -3.02
N PHE A 41 2.46 -0.32 -2.41
CA PHE A 41 1.33 0.51 -2.02
C PHE A 41 1.33 1.86 -2.75
N LEU A 42 0.17 2.26 -3.25
CA LEU A 42 0.00 3.46 -4.05
C LEU A 42 -1.24 4.23 -3.57
N PRO A 43 -1.06 5.32 -2.79
CA PRO A 43 -2.16 6.16 -2.37
C PRO A 43 -2.68 6.99 -3.56
N GLN A 44 -3.99 7.12 -3.67
CA GLN A 44 -4.68 7.81 -4.75
C GLN A 44 -5.96 8.50 -4.27
N CYS A 45 -6.32 9.56 -4.98
CA CYS A 45 -7.57 10.28 -4.83
C CYS A 45 -8.36 10.17 -6.13
N GLU A 46 -9.58 9.65 -6.06
CA GLU A 46 -10.48 9.54 -7.20
C GLU A 46 -11.60 10.59 -7.10
N ARG A 47 -11.84 11.34 -8.18
CA ARG A 47 -12.95 12.30 -8.24
C ARG A 47 -14.28 11.54 -8.29
N VAL A 48 -15.16 11.82 -7.35
CA VAL A 48 -16.52 11.26 -7.28
C VAL A 48 -17.53 12.39 -7.43
N GLU A 49 -18.37 12.29 -8.46
CA GLU A 49 -19.48 13.21 -8.69
C GLU A 49 -20.75 12.59 -8.11
N MET A 50 -21.36 13.28 -7.16
CA MET A 50 -22.59 12.86 -6.50
C MET A 50 -23.82 13.21 -7.36
N ASP A 51 -24.96 12.58 -7.08
CA ASP A 51 -26.21 12.81 -7.84
C ASP A 51 -26.70 14.27 -7.84
N ASP A 52 -26.32 15.05 -6.81
CA ASP A 52 -26.65 16.47 -6.69
C ASP A 52 -25.64 17.41 -7.39
N GLY A 53 -24.64 16.85 -8.08
CA GLY A 53 -23.56 17.57 -8.75
C GLY A 53 -22.40 17.96 -7.83
N THR A 54 -22.45 17.62 -6.54
CA THR A 54 -21.34 17.84 -5.61
C THR A 54 -20.14 16.99 -6.01
N ILE A 55 -18.95 17.58 -5.98
CA ILE A 55 -17.69 16.89 -6.29
C ILE A 55 -16.98 16.56 -4.98
N ASN A 56 -16.89 15.27 -4.67
CA ASN A 56 -16.08 14.72 -3.59
C ASN A 56 -14.88 13.96 -4.15
N TYR A 57 -13.99 13.54 -3.27
CA TYR A 57 -12.86 12.67 -3.61
C TYR A 57 -12.85 11.44 -2.71
N GLY A 58 -12.75 10.27 -3.32
CA GLY A 58 -12.51 9.01 -2.63
C GLY A 58 -11.02 8.82 -2.39
N PHE A 59 -10.61 8.74 -1.13
CA PHE A 59 -9.26 8.33 -0.78
C PHE A 59 -9.13 6.82 -0.88
N MET A 60 -8.06 6.35 -1.51
CA MET A 60 -7.81 4.92 -1.70
C MET A 60 -6.32 4.62 -1.66
N ILE A 61 -5.99 3.38 -1.29
CA ILE A 61 -4.64 2.84 -1.40
C ILE A 61 -4.73 1.58 -2.25
N HIS A 62 -4.21 1.65 -3.47
CA HIS A 62 -4.04 0.47 -4.30
C HIS A 62 -2.83 -0.31 -3.82
N PHE A 63 -2.90 -1.63 -3.87
CA PHE A 63 -1.77 -2.47 -3.54
C PHE A 63 -1.61 -3.67 -4.47
N LEU A 64 -0.35 -3.98 -4.77
CA LEU A 64 0.03 -5.08 -5.65
C LEU A 64 0.27 -6.35 -4.85
N ASP A 65 -0.43 -7.41 -5.21
CA ASP A 65 -0.19 -8.74 -4.65
C ASP A 65 1.01 -9.45 -5.30
N GLU A 66 1.29 -10.68 -4.90
CA GLU A 66 2.40 -11.48 -5.42
C GLU A 66 2.31 -11.75 -6.93
N GLU A 67 1.11 -11.74 -7.50
CA GLU A 67 0.85 -11.92 -8.94
C GLU A 67 0.88 -10.59 -9.72
N LYS A 68 1.22 -9.48 -9.05
CA LYS A 68 1.18 -8.11 -9.60
C LYS A 68 -0.21 -7.73 -10.10
N THR A 69 -1.24 -8.15 -9.37
CA THR A 69 -2.61 -7.68 -9.58
C THR A 69 -3.00 -6.69 -8.49
N VAL A 70 -3.98 -5.84 -8.78
CA VAL A 70 -4.37 -4.72 -7.93
C VAL A 70 -5.56 -5.11 -7.07
N SER A 71 -5.39 -4.90 -5.77
CA SER A 71 -6.47 -4.81 -4.80
C SER A 71 -6.52 -3.39 -4.23
N THR A 72 -7.63 -3.01 -3.62
CA THR A 72 -7.85 -1.62 -3.18
C THR A 72 -8.30 -1.55 -1.73
N ALA A 73 -7.65 -0.69 -0.94
CA ALA A 73 -8.16 -0.27 0.36
C ALA A 73 -8.85 1.08 0.21
N THR A 74 -10.16 1.14 0.47
CA THR A 74 -10.99 2.31 0.26
C THR A 74 -11.20 3.06 1.56
N GLY A 75 -10.90 4.36 1.57
CA GLY A 75 -11.16 5.27 2.67
C GLY A 75 -12.52 5.97 2.55
N LEU A 76 -12.66 7.10 3.25
CA LEU A 76 -13.88 7.92 3.21
C LEU A 76 -13.87 8.88 2.01
N LEU A 77 -15.06 9.26 1.57
CA LEU A 77 -15.24 10.43 0.71
C LEU A 77 -14.89 11.70 1.50
N THR A 78 -14.18 12.61 0.86
CA THR A 78 -13.72 13.84 1.49
C THR A 78 -13.58 14.97 0.46
N THR A 79 -13.21 16.15 0.95
CA THR A 79 -12.90 17.29 0.08
C THR A 79 -11.61 17.05 -0.71
N PRO A 80 -11.41 17.72 -1.86
CA PRO A 80 -10.16 17.57 -2.62
C PRO A 80 -8.92 17.87 -1.77
N ALA A 81 -8.95 18.95 -0.98
CA ALA A 81 -7.83 19.38 -0.14
C ALA A 81 -7.46 18.32 0.91
N ALA A 82 -8.46 17.80 1.64
CA ALA A 82 -8.23 16.77 2.64
C ALA A 82 -7.74 15.46 2.01
N CYS A 83 -8.21 15.09 0.82
CA CYS A 83 -7.73 13.89 0.14
C CYS A 83 -6.23 14.00 -0.19
N PHE A 84 -5.76 15.14 -0.71
CA PHE A 84 -4.34 15.36 -0.99
C PHE A 84 -3.49 15.43 0.27
N GLU A 85 -4.02 15.97 1.37
CA GLU A 85 -3.38 15.93 2.68
C GLU A 85 -3.17 14.49 3.15
N TRP A 86 -4.20 13.64 3.07
CA TRP A 86 -4.13 12.23 3.42
C TRP A 86 -3.14 11.44 2.54
N ILE A 87 -3.07 11.74 1.23
CA ILE A 87 -2.02 11.19 0.36
C ILE A 87 -0.64 11.56 0.92
N GLY A 88 -0.41 12.81 1.30
CA GLY A 88 0.87 13.27 1.84
C GLY A 88 1.26 12.55 3.13
N GLU A 89 0.31 12.36 4.05
CA GLU A 89 0.52 11.61 5.28
C GLU A 89 0.86 10.14 5.02
N VAL A 90 0.10 9.49 4.14
CA VAL A 90 0.36 8.10 3.75
C VAL A 90 1.69 7.98 3.02
N GLN A 91 2.03 8.90 2.12
CA GLN A 91 3.31 8.88 1.42
C GLN A 91 4.49 8.98 2.41
N ASN A 92 4.39 9.82 3.44
CA ASN A 92 5.41 9.91 4.49
C ASN A 92 5.53 8.59 5.31
N ILE A 93 4.44 7.83 5.49
CA ILE A 93 4.49 6.50 6.10
C ILE A 93 5.23 5.52 5.19
N LEU A 94 4.92 5.52 3.89
CA LEU A 94 5.54 4.66 2.89
C LEU A 94 7.04 4.97 2.73
N ASP A 95 7.41 6.23 2.59
CA ASP A 95 8.79 6.68 2.33
C ASP A 95 9.75 6.38 3.48
N THR A 96 9.23 6.27 4.70
CA THR A 96 10.05 6.03 5.90
C THR A 96 9.97 4.60 6.42
N GLY A 97 8.98 3.84 5.99
CA GLY A 97 8.79 2.44 6.39
C GLY A 97 9.64 1.48 5.57
N GLN A 98 9.97 0.34 6.16
CA GLN A 98 10.46 -0.83 5.41
C GLN A 98 9.39 -1.92 5.30
N GLU A 99 8.50 -1.96 6.29
CA GLU A 99 7.31 -2.80 6.31
C GLU A 99 6.11 -1.90 6.55
N ILE A 100 5.08 -2.09 5.73
CA ILE A 100 3.82 -1.38 5.76
C ILE A 100 2.72 -2.36 6.13
N ILE A 101 1.85 -1.95 7.03
CA ILE A 101 0.72 -2.73 7.52
C ILE A 101 -0.54 -1.93 7.27
N ILE A 102 -1.42 -2.45 6.41
CA ILE A 102 -2.78 -1.96 6.21
C ILE A 102 -3.75 -2.87 6.95
N ASN A 103 -4.68 -2.29 7.69
CA ASN A 103 -5.77 -3.03 8.34
C ASN A 103 -7.12 -2.54 7.78
N GLY A 104 -8.08 -3.45 7.66
CA GLY A 104 -9.44 -3.14 7.21
C GLY A 104 -10.38 -4.33 7.28
N PHE A 105 -11.61 -4.15 6.80
CA PHE A 105 -12.58 -5.22 6.57
C PHE A 105 -12.83 -5.40 5.09
N GLY A 106 -12.95 -6.64 4.61
CA GLY A 106 -13.33 -6.85 3.22
C GLY A 106 -13.09 -8.27 2.73
N ASN A 107 -13.08 -8.42 1.41
CA ASN A 107 -13.12 -9.71 0.74
C ASN A 107 -11.74 -10.26 0.35
N MET A 108 -10.73 -10.05 1.20
CA MET A 108 -9.36 -10.50 0.90
C MET A 108 -9.19 -12.03 0.79
N THR A 109 -10.19 -12.81 1.24
CA THR A 109 -10.24 -14.28 1.11
C THR A 109 -10.95 -14.76 -0.14
N GLU A 110 -11.69 -13.91 -0.84
CA GLU A 110 -12.40 -14.31 -2.05
C GLU A 110 -11.41 -14.66 -3.17
N PRO A 111 -11.76 -15.57 -4.10
CA PRO A 111 -10.94 -15.83 -5.27
C PRO A 111 -10.66 -14.56 -6.06
N ARG A 112 -9.50 -14.48 -6.71
CA ARG A 112 -9.21 -13.40 -7.65
C ARG A 112 -10.21 -13.44 -8.79
N VAL A 113 -10.81 -12.30 -9.09
CA VAL A 113 -11.61 -12.12 -10.29
C VAL A 113 -10.85 -11.14 -11.17
N GLU A 114 -10.38 -11.61 -12.32
CA GLU A 114 -9.66 -10.75 -13.25
C GLU A 114 -10.64 -9.70 -13.79
N GLU A 115 -10.45 -8.45 -13.38
CA GLU A 115 -11.31 -7.37 -13.81
C GLU A 115 -10.98 -6.96 -15.24
N ILE A 116 -12.01 -6.48 -15.95
CA ILE A 116 -11.87 -5.93 -17.30
C ILE A 116 -11.02 -4.64 -17.27
N TYR A 117 -11.06 -3.92 -16.15
CA TYR A 117 -10.38 -2.65 -15.99
C TYR A 117 -8.93 -2.82 -15.54
N THR A 118 -8.07 -1.95 -16.08
CA THR A 118 -6.67 -1.88 -15.70
C THR A 118 -6.39 -0.57 -14.99
N HIS A 119 -5.58 -0.62 -13.95
CA HIS A 119 -5.10 0.54 -13.24
C HIS A 119 -3.77 0.96 -13.85
N ILE A 120 -3.68 2.23 -14.26
CA ILE A 120 -2.45 2.83 -14.77
C ILE A 120 -1.85 3.68 -13.66
N PHE A 121 -0.71 3.22 -13.13
CA PHE A 121 0.04 3.95 -12.12
C PHE A 121 1.24 4.60 -12.77
N LYS A 122 1.22 5.94 -12.81
CA LYS A 122 2.31 6.73 -13.41
C LYS A 122 3.64 6.35 -12.76
N GLY A 123 4.60 5.92 -13.57
CA GLY A 123 5.94 5.50 -13.12
C GLY A 123 6.03 4.08 -12.56
N HIS A 124 4.92 3.37 -12.37
CA HIS A 124 4.89 2.03 -11.77
C HIS A 124 4.41 0.95 -12.75
N GLY A 125 3.57 1.32 -13.73
CA GLY A 125 3.13 0.44 -14.80
C GLY A 125 1.60 0.33 -14.89
N THR A 126 1.14 -0.67 -15.63
CA THR A 126 -0.28 -0.99 -15.82
C THR A 126 -0.55 -2.37 -15.27
N PHE A 127 -1.57 -2.49 -14.42
CA PHE A 127 -1.89 -3.74 -13.72
C PHE A 127 -3.39 -3.99 -13.76
N LYS A 128 -3.79 -5.26 -13.71
CA LYS A 128 -5.21 -5.65 -13.71
C LYS A 128 -5.76 -5.65 -12.29
N GLY A 129 -7.01 -5.21 -12.13
CA GLY A 129 -7.76 -5.39 -10.88
C GLY A 129 -8.04 -6.87 -10.64
N ASN A 130 -8.09 -7.27 -9.37
CA ASN A 130 -8.38 -8.65 -8.97
C ASN A 130 -9.69 -8.82 -8.17
N GLY A 131 -10.53 -7.78 -8.12
CA GLY A 131 -11.84 -7.81 -7.45
C GLY A 131 -11.80 -7.80 -5.93
N ARG A 132 -10.60 -7.78 -5.31
CA ARG A 132 -10.46 -7.74 -3.86
C ARG A 132 -10.32 -6.31 -3.36
N SER A 133 -11.01 -6.02 -2.28
CA SER A 133 -11.00 -4.72 -1.63
C SER A 133 -11.19 -4.84 -0.12
N ILE A 134 -10.79 -3.79 0.59
CA ILE A 134 -11.12 -3.59 1.99
C ILE A 134 -11.57 -2.16 2.24
N ASP A 135 -12.39 -1.98 3.27
CA ASP A 135 -12.58 -0.68 3.92
C ASP A 135 -11.37 -0.39 4.81
N LEU A 136 -10.66 0.70 4.52
CA LEU A 136 -9.43 1.09 5.19
C LEU A 136 -9.72 1.52 6.62
N PHE A 137 -9.03 0.89 7.59
CA PHE A 137 -9.02 1.33 8.98
C PHE A 137 -7.78 2.10 9.35
N SER A 138 -6.62 1.57 9.02
CA SER A 138 -5.35 2.25 9.26
C SER A 138 -4.28 1.72 8.34
N ILE A 139 -3.32 2.57 8.06
CA ILE A 139 -2.02 2.20 7.51
C ILE A 139 -0.96 2.62 8.52
N ARG A 140 0.03 1.77 8.74
CA ARG A 140 1.17 2.07 9.60
C ARG A 140 2.45 1.45 9.04
N ASN A 141 3.59 1.94 9.50
CA ASN A 141 4.87 1.30 9.22
C ASN A 141 5.51 0.71 10.48
N ASN A 142 6.62 -0.01 10.28
CA ASN A 142 7.43 -0.59 11.35
C ASN A 142 8.11 0.44 12.28
N LEU A 143 8.02 1.75 11.98
CA LEU A 143 8.50 2.83 12.86
C LEU A 143 7.38 3.41 13.74
N GLY A 144 6.17 2.85 13.69
CA GLY A 144 5.03 3.31 14.49
C GLY A 144 4.28 4.50 13.90
N LYS A 145 4.72 5.08 12.76
CA LYS A 145 3.91 6.09 12.08
C LYS A 145 2.61 5.46 11.60
N CYS A 146 1.50 6.15 11.80
CA CYS A 146 0.17 5.64 11.50
C CYS A 146 -0.73 6.75 10.94
N PHE A 147 -1.55 6.36 9.96
CA PHE A 147 -2.64 7.17 9.44
C PHE A 147 -3.94 6.40 9.56
N SER A 148 -5.00 7.11 9.95
CA SER A 148 -6.37 6.66 9.90
C SER A 148 -7.29 7.85 9.72
N ASN A 149 -8.29 7.69 8.88
CA ASN A 149 -9.43 8.58 8.75
C ASN A 149 -10.53 8.34 9.81
N PHE A 150 -10.28 7.43 10.78
CA PHE A 150 -11.15 7.17 11.92
C PHE A 150 -10.38 7.41 13.23
N GLU A 151 -11.01 8.15 14.15
CA GLU A 151 -10.42 8.44 15.46
C GLU A 151 -10.14 7.13 16.25
N GLY A 152 -9.00 7.11 16.97
CA GLY A 152 -8.62 6.00 17.85
C GLY A 152 -8.09 4.73 17.15
N ARG A 153 -7.97 4.69 15.83
CA ARG A 153 -7.40 3.54 15.09
C ARG A 153 -5.86 3.52 15.05
N CYS A 154 -5.24 4.67 15.33
CA CYS A 154 -3.79 4.81 15.42
C CYS A 154 -3.24 4.79 16.86
N SER A 155 -4.08 4.51 17.85
CA SER A 155 -3.64 4.35 19.24
C SER A 155 -2.65 3.18 19.36
N GLU A 156 -1.49 3.45 19.95
CA GLU A 156 -0.45 2.46 20.22
C GLU A 156 -1.01 1.30 21.07
N LYS A 157 -0.71 0.06 20.67
CA LYS A 157 -0.81 -1.13 21.53
C LYS A 157 0.54 -1.81 21.55
#